data_AF-A0A9X6U2U7-F1
#
_entry.id   AF-A0A9X6U2U7-F1
#
_cell.length_a   1.000
_cell.length_b   1.000
_cell.length_c   1.000
_cell.angle_alpha   90.00
_cell.angle_beta   90.00
_cell.angle_gamma   90.00
#
_symmetry.space_group_name_H-M   'P 1'
#
loop_
_entity.id
_entity.type
_entity.pdbx_description
1 polymer ?
#
loop_
_entity_poly.entity_id
_entity_poly.type
_entity_poly.pdbx_seq_one_letter_code
_entity_poly.pdbx_strand_id
1 'polypeptide(L)'
;MVVNTLNLGTLKFGKRLKKFSNYGKEVRLYFDNSNEGYADLVIGAYGLRSIVRNAGCLNFIPYYLKQAAFLTFINPSKLGRISIY
;
A
#
# COMPACT_ATOMS: atom_id res chain seq x y z
N MET A 1 15.84 -5.48 8.05
CA MET A 1 14.85 -4.62 7.36
C MET A 1 15.21 -4.61 5.88
N VAL A 2 14.33 -5.07 4.99
CA VAL A 2 14.63 -5.29 3.54
C VAL A 2 15.01 -3.98 2.81
N VAL A 3 14.65 -2.83 3.38
CA VAL A 3 15.03 -1.51 2.85
C VAL A 3 16.55 -1.32 2.78
N ASN A 4 17.31 -1.90 3.71
CA ASN A 4 18.76 -1.71 3.81
C ASN A 4 19.56 -2.49 2.75
N THR A 5 18.92 -3.38 2.00
CA THR A 5 19.56 -4.18 0.95
C THR A 5 19.27 -3.65 -0.46
N LEU A 6 18.56 -2.52 -0.58
CA LEU A 6 18.21 -1.93 -1.87
C LEU A 6 19.33 -1.01 -2.36
N ASN A 7 19.55 -1.00 -3.67
CA ASN A 7 20.45 -0.05 -4.30
C ASN A 7 20.00 1.38 -4.03
N LEU A 8 20.98 2.28 -3.93
CA LEU A 8 20.69 3.70 -3.71
C LEU A 8 19.84 4.24 -4.88
N GLY A 9 18.81 5.03 -4.54
CA GLY A 9 17.91 5.63 -5.52
C GLY A 9 16.77 4.72 -5.99
N THR A 10 16.75 3.43 -5.63
CA THR A 10 15.62 2.53 -5.93
C THR A 10 14.33 2.98 -5.25
N LEU A 11 14.41 3.45 -4.00
CA LEU A 11 13.27 4.01 -3.29
C LEU A 11 13.29 5.54 -3.35
N LYS A 12 12.17 6.12 -3.75
CA LYS A 12 11.90 7.56 -3.69
C LYS A 12 10.73 7.82 -2.75
N PHE A 13 11.05 8.19 -1.52
CA PHE A 13 10.04 8.57 -0.53
C PHE A 13 9.46 9.97 -0.80
N GLY A 14 8.40 10.34 -0.08
CA GLY A 14 7.72 11.63 -0.29
C GLY A 14 7.02 11.72 -1.65
N LYS A 15 6.58 10.58 -2.19
CA LYS A 15 5.89 10.47 -3.48
C LYS A 15 4.53 9.81 -3.28
N ARG A 16 3.47 10.60 -3.16
CA ARG A 16 2.11 10.08 -3.13
C ARG A 16 1.52 10.11 -4.53
N LEU A 17 1.24 8.94 -5.10
CA LEU A 17 0.59 8.84 -6.41
C LEU A 17 -0.84 9.42 -6.33
N LYS A 18 -1.16 10.34 -7.24
CA LYS A 18 -2.45 11.04 -7.31
C LYS A 18 -3.29 10.64 -8.50
N LYS A 19 -2.65 10.32 -9.62
CA LYS A 19 -3.28 9.80 -10.83
C LYS A 19 -2.21 9.16 -11.70
N PHE A 20 -2.63 8.34 -12.64
CA PHE A 20 -1.78 7.80 -13.69
C PHE A 20 -2.60 7.63 -14.96
N SER A 21 -1.93 7.59 -16.10
CA SER A 21 -2.56 7.44 -17.41
C SER A 21 -1.64 6.69 -18.35
N ASN A 22 -2.22 5.96 -19.30
CA ASN A 22 -1.46 5.41 -20.42
C ASN A 22 -0.98 6.57 -21.31
N TYR A 23 0.29 6.55 -21.70
CA TYR A 23 0.91 7.53 -22.58
C TYR A 23 1.74 6.79 -23.63
N GLY A 24 1.13 6.49 -24.77
CA GLY A 24 1.74 5.65 -25.80
C GLY A 24 1.99 4.23 -25.28
N LYS A 25 3.26 3.81 -25.26
CA LYS A 25 3.72 2.51 -24.75
C LYS A 25 4.12 2.54 -23.26
N GLU A 26 3.99 3.68 -22.61
CA GLU A 26 4.39 3.89 -21.22
C GLU A 26 3.19 4.26 -20.36
N VAL A 27 3.39 4.26 -19.04
CA VAL A 27 2.47 4.78 -18.04
C VAL A 27 3.07 6.03 -17.43
N ARG A 28 2.34 7.14 -17.53
CA ARG A 28 2.69 8.39 -16.87
C ARG A 28 2.06 8.44 -15.47
N LEU A 29 2.89 8.68 -14.47
CA LEU A 29 2.56 8.77 -13.05
C LEU A 29 2.58 10.23 -12.62
N TYR A 30 1.58 10.66 -11.88
CA TYR A 30 1.50 12.01 -11.34
C TYR A 30 1.47 11.98 -9.82
N PHE A 31 2.42 12.65 -9.19
CA PHE A 31 2.56 12.71 -7.74
C PHE A 31 2.01 14.02 -7.18
N ASP A 32 1.78 14.07 -5.87
CA ASP A 32 1.21 15.23 -5.17
C ASP A 32 2.10 16.46 -5.13
N ASN A 33 3.41 16.28 -5.29
CA ASN A 33 4.41 17.35 -5.32
C ASN A 33 4.72 17.84 -6.75
N SER A 34 3.74 17.80 -7.65
CA SER A 34 3.85 18.20 -9.07
C SER A 34 4.92 17.47 -9.89
N ASN A 35 5.58 16.46 -9.29
CA ASN A 35 6.52 15.63 -10.02
C ASN A 35 5.79 14.57 -10.81
N GLU A 36 6.45 14.12 -11.86
CA GLU A 36 5.96 13.06 -12.73
C GLU A 36 6.98 11.93 -12.78
N GLY A 37 6.50 10.76 -13.18
CA GLY A 37 7.33 9.61 -13.48
C GLY A 37 6.79 8.88 -14.69
N TYR A 38 7.67 8.17 -15.37
CA TYR A 38 7.34 7.33 -16.53
C TYR A 38 7.83 5.92 -16.24
N ALA A 39 7.03 4.93 -16.63
CA ALA A 39 7.37 3.51 -16.46
C ALA A 39 6.65 2.68 -17.52
N ASP A 40 7.27 1.59 -17.98
CA ASP A 40 6.60 0.64 -18.89
C ASP A 40 5.48 -0.13 -18.20
N LEU A 41 5.64 -0.41 -16.90
CA LEU A 41 4.71 -1.18 -16.09
C LEU A 41 4.55 -0.57 -14.70
N VAL A 42 3.32 -0.60 -14.18
CA VAL A 42 2.99 -0.15 -12.83
C VAL A 42 2.41 -1.29 -12.01
N ILE A 43 3.06 -1.61 -10.88
CA ILE A 43 2.60 -2.60 -9.92
C ILE A 43 1.92 -1.90 -8.75
N GLY A 44 0.65 -2.24 -8.49
CA GLY A 44 -0.17 -1.61 -7.45
C GLY A 44 0.07 -2.18 -6.05
N ALA A 45 1.12 -1.74 -5.35
CA ALA A 45 1.41 -2.12 -3.96
C ALA A 45 0.98 -1.05 -2.92
N TYR A 46 -0.14 -0.38 -3.15
CA TYR A 46 -0.60 0.81 -2.37
C TYR A 46 -1.59 0.49 -1.23
N GLY A 47 -1.70 -0.77 -0.83
CA GLY A 47 -2.55 -1.21 0.29
C GLY A 47 -4.06 -1.06 0.05
N LEU A 48 -4.82 -0.98 1.15
CA LEU A 48 -6.28 -1.11 1.15
C LEU A 48 -6.98 -0.03 0.31
N ARG A 49 -6.49 1.21 0.29
CA ARG A 49 -7.05 2.33 -0.49
C ARG A 49 -6.21 2.63 -1.75
N SER A 50 -5.71 1.59 -2.40
CA SER A 50 -4.89 1.70 -3.62
C SER A 50 -5.61 2.44 -4.74
N ILE A 51 -4.99 3.52 -5.24
CA ILE A 51 -5.44 4.21 -6.45
C ILE A 51 -5.25 3.35 -7.71
N VAL A 52 -4.25 2.48 -7.73
CA VAL A 52 -3.99 1.59 -8.88
C VAL A 52 -5.11 0.57 -9.06
N ARG A 53 -5.73 0.12 -7.96
CA ARG A 53 -6.87 -0.81 -8.01
C ARG A 53 -8.06 -0.21 -8.78
N ASN A 54 -8.25 1.10 -8.73
CA ASN A 54 -9.37 1.76 -9.43
C ASN A 54 -9.29 1.59 -10.94
N ALA A 55 -8.09 1.48 -11.53
CA ALA A 55 -7.95 1.29 -12.98
C ALA A 55 -8.19 -0.16 -13.44
N GLY A 56 -7.91 -1.16 -12.58
CA GLY A 56 -8.02 -2.59 -12.96
C GLY A 56 -9.27 -3.30 -12.44
N CYS A 57 -9.90 -2.80 -11.38
CA CYS A 57 -10.97 -3.51 -10.66
C CYS A 57 -12.23 -2.66 -10.46
N LEU A 58 -12.59 -1.83 -11.45
CA LEU A 58 -13.87 -1.10 -11.50
C LEU A 58 -14.23 -0.35 -10.20
N ASN A 59 -13.27 0.37 -9.62
CA ASN A 59 -13.48 1.13 -8.38
C ASN A 59 -14.00 0.29 -7.20
N PHE A 60 -13.52 -0.95 -7.01
CA PHE A 60 -13.83 -1.69 -5.79
C PHE A 60 -13.32 -0.95 -4.55
N ILE A 61 -14.26 -0.39 -3.78
CA ILE A 61 -14.00 0.35 -2.54
C ILE A 61 -14.14 -0.62 -1.37
N PRO A 62 -13.12 -0.71 -0.49
CA PRO A 62 -13.22 -1.48 0.75
C PRO A 62 -14.38 -0.98 1.60
N TYR A 63 -15.18 -1.91 2.10
CA TYR A 63 -16.31 -1.61 2.97
C TYR A 63 -16.09 -2.18 4.36
N TYR A 64 -16.72 -1.55 5.35
CA TYR A 64 -16.64 -1.97 6.73
C TYR A 64 -17.46 -3.24 6.95
N LEU A 65 -16.87 -4.25 7.58
CA LEU A 65 -17.51 -5.54 7.85
C LEU A 65 -18.40 -5.55 9.10
N LYS A 66 -18.60 -4.40 9.76
CA LYS A 66 -19.31 -4.31 11.06
C LYS A 66 -18.67 -5.15 12.17
N GLN A 67 -17.37 -5.41 12.05
CA GLN A 67 -16.57 -6.14 13.01
C GLN A 67 -15.36 -5.30 13.42
N ALA A 68 -15.02 -5.35 14.70
CA ALA A 68 -13.85 -4.71 15.25
C ALA A 68 -13.05 -5.73 16.07
N ALA A 69 -11.72 -5.59 16.05
CA ALA A 69 -10.83 -6.35 16.92
C ALA A 69 -10.28 -5.41 17.99
N PHE A 70 -10.23 -5.89 19.23
CA PHE A 70 -9.53 -5.21 20.31
C PHE A 70 -8.11 -5.78 20.38
N LEU A 71 -7.11 -4.95 20.14
CA LEU A 71 -5.71 -5.33 20.21
C LEU A 71 -5.07 -4.72 21.45
N THR A 72 -4.34 -5.54 22.20
CA THR A 72 -3.55 -5.11 23.35
C THR A 72 -2.31 -5.99 23.48
N PHE A 73 -1.34 -5.53 24.27
CA PHE A 73 -0.18 -6.33 24.67
C PHE A 73 -0.41 -6.82 26.10
N ILE A 74 -0.10 -8.10 26.33
CA ILE A 74 -0.17 -8.71 27.67
C ILE A 74 1.20 -9.26 27.99
N ASN A 75 1.68 -9.01 29.21
CA ASN A 75 2.89 -9.67 29.70
C ASN A 75 2.59 -11.19 29.82
N PRO A 76 3.40 -12.07 29.20
CA PRO A 76 3.19 -13.51 29.31
C PRO A 76 3.04 -14.03 30.73
N SER A 77 3.72 -13.43 31.72
CA SER A 77 3.62 -13.83 33.13
C SER A 77 2.26 -13.55 33.77
N LYS A 78 1.43 -12.69 33.16
CA LYS A 78 0.08 -12.35 33.59
C LYS A 78 -1.01 -13.11 32.82
N LEU A 79 -0.63 -13.90 31.81
CA LEU A 79 -1.54 -14.85 31.19
C LEU A 79 -1.69 -16.04 32.15
N GLY A 80 -2.87 -16.21 32.74
CA GLY A 80 -3.21 -17.50 33.38
C GLY A 80 -3.12 -18.65 32.37
N ARG A 81 -3.26 -19.91 32.80
CA ARG A 81 -3.38 -21.03 31.85
C ARG A 81 -4.57 -20.79 30.93
N ILE A 82 -4.31 -20.35 29.70
CA ILE A 82 -5.33 -20.27 28.64
C ILE A 82 -5.27 -21.59 27.89
N SER A 83 -6.19 -22.51 28.19
CA SER A 83 -6.51 -23.61 27.28
C SER A 83 -7.40 -23.04 26.18
N ILE A 84 -6.86 -22.95 24.97
CA ILE A 84 -7.62 -22.64 23.77
C ILE A 84 -8.09 -23.99 23.22
N TYR A 85 -9.40 -24.26 23.30
CA TYR A 85 -10.04 -25.42 22.67
C TYR A 85 -10.27 -25.16 21.18
#